data_AF-A0A0G2AQG5-F1
#
_entry.id   AF-A0A0G2AQG5-F1
#
_cell.length_a   1.000
_cell.length_b   1.000
_cell.length_c   1.000
_cell.angle_alpha   90.00
_cell.angle_beta   90.00
_cell.angle_gamma   90.00
#
_symmetry.space_group_name_H-M   'P 1'
#
loop_
_entity.id
_entity.type
_entity.pdbx_description
1 polymer ?
#
loop_
_entity_poly.entity_id
_entity_poly.type
_entity_poly.pdbx_seq_one_letter_code
_entity_poly.pdbx_strand_id
1 'polypeptide(L)'
;MIERVTITVKKDILRRVDSLVDGREIRNRSHAIETLIARSLSKTGLDTALVMAGGEGAHLRPVTYEIPKSLIPIRGKPILEHQINLLKRYDVTNIILAVDYMNEKIRQHFGDGRKFGVDITYVVENKAWHSFR
;
A
#
# COMPACT_ATOMS: atom_id res chain seq x y z
N MET A 1 -23.85 -9.70 -11.09
CA MET A 1 -24.23 -10.89 -11.89
C MET A 1 -23.94 -12.11 -11.02
N ILE A 2 -24.85 -13.08 -10.90
CA ILE A 2 -24.65 -14.27 -10.04
C ILE A 2 -24.39 -15.47 -10.94
N GLU A 3 -23.28 -16.17 -10.71
CA GLU A 3 -22.91 -17.40 -11.42
C GLU A 3 -22.87 -18.58 -10.44
N ARG A 4 -23.26 -19.78 -10.91
CA ARG A 4 -23.25 -21.00 -10.09
C ARG A 4 -21.98 -21.79 -10.36
N VAL A 5 -21.27 -22.16 -9.28
CA VAL A 5 -20.09 -23.02 -9.33
C VAL A 5 -20.33 -24.26 -8.45
N THR A 6 -19.79 -25.41 -8.87
CA THR A 6 -19.79 -26.65 -8.07
C THR A 6 -18.36 -26.97 -7.67
N ILE A 7 -18.14 -27.20 -6.37
CA ILE A 7 -16.82 -27.53 -5.82
C ILE A 7 -16.92 -28.74 -4.87
N THR A 8 -15.87 -29.56 -4.82
CA THR A 8 -15.75 -30.62 -3.82
C THR A 8 -14.89 -30.12 -2.66
N VAL A 9 -15.42 -30.19 -1.44
CA VAL A 9 -14.76 -29.72 -0.21
C VAL A 9 -14.67 -30.84 0.81
N LYS A 10 -13.58 -30.85 1.60
CA LYS A 10 -13.41 -31.84 2.66
C LYS A 10 -14.50 -31.68 3.75
N LYS A 11 -14.90 -32.80 4.36
CA LYS A 11 -16.02 -32.84 5.32
C LYS A 11 -15.79 -32.00 6.57
N ASP A 12 -14.55 -31.89 7.03
CA ASP A 12 -14.12 -31.05 8.14
C ASP A 12 -14.25 -29.55 7.84
N ILE A 13 -13.90 -29.13 6.62
CA ILE A 13 -14.13 -27.75 6.15
C ILE A 13 -15.63 -27.45 6.13
N LEU A 14 -16.44 -28.38 5.61
CA LEU A 14 -17.89 -28.20 5.56
C LEU A 14 -18.50 -28.03 6.96
N ARG A 15 -18.04 -28.81 7.96
CA ARG A 15 -18.48 -28.63 9.36
C ARG A 15 -18.13 -27.25 9.92
N ARG A 16 -16.96 -26.70 9.58
CA ARG A 16 -16.57 -25.35 9.99
C ARG A 16 -17.47 -24.30 9.35
N VAL A 17 -17.79 -24.45 8.06
CA VAL A 17 -18.76 -23.57 7.38
C VAL A 17 -20.13 -23.64 8.05
N ASP A 18 -20.62 -24.84 8.34
CA ASP A 18 -21.91 -25.05 9.01
C ASP A 18 -21.95 -24.36 10.39
N SER A 19 -20.83 -24.35 11.12
CA SER A 19 -20.74 -23.69 12.43
C SER A 19 -20.86 -22.16 12.39
N LEU A 20 -20.69 -21.55 11.20
CA LEU A 20 -20.86 -20.11 11.01
C LEU A 20 -22.33 -19.72 10.78
N VAL A 21 -23.22 -20.68 10.53
CA VAL A 21 -24.64 -20.43 10.26
C VAL A 21 -25.36 -20.16 11.58
N ASP A 22 -25.69 -18.90 11.82
CA ASP A 22 -26.40 -18.44 13.03
C ASP A 22 -27.89 -18.20 12.81
N GLY A 23 -28.35 -18.30 11.55
CA GLY A 23 -29.74 -18.04 11.16
C GLY A 23 -30.16 -16.58 11.17
N ARG A 24 -29.26 -15.65 11.51
CA ARG A 24 -29.50 -14.21 11.57
C ARG A 24 -28.64 -13.48 10.54
N GLU A 25 -27.34 -13.43 10.79
CA GLU A 25 -26.36 -12.76 9.95
C GLU A 25 -25.95 -13.69 8.81
N ILE A 26 -25.62 -14.95 9.13
CA ILE A 26 -25.36 -16.01 8.15
C ILE A 26 -26.55 -16.97 8.13
N ARG A 27 -27.41 -16.74 7.15
CA ARG A 27 -28.71 -17.41 7.00
C ARG A 27 -28.61 -18.88 6.61
N ASN A 28 -27.59 -19.26 5.83
CA ASN A 28 -27.43 -20.62 5.32
C ASN A 28 -25.99 -20.87 4.86
N ARG A 29 -25.70 -22.12 4.47
CA ARG A 29 -24.38 -22.54 4.00
C ARG A 29 -23.89 -21.76 2.78
N SER A 30 -24.76 -21.49 1.81
CA SER A 30 -24.37 -20.74 0.61
C SER A 30 -23.92 -19.33 0.97
N HIS A 31 -24.66 -18.66 1.86
CA HIS A 31 -24.27 -17.35 2.39
C HIS A 31 -22.94 -17.44 3.15
N ALA A 32 -22.75 -18.47 4.01
CA ALA A 32 -21.50 -18.68 4.73
C ALA A 32 -20.29 -18.86 3.78
N ILE A 33 -20.45 -19.68 2.74
CA ILE A 33 -19.43 -19.94 1.72
C ILE A 33 -19.12 -18.66 0.95
N GLU A 34 -20.14 -17.94 0.50
CA GLU A 34 -19.98 -16.67 -0.21
C GLU A 34 -19.24 -15.65 0.65
N THR A 35 -19.62 -15.47 1.92
CA THR A 35 -18.93 -14.55 2.83
C THR A 35 -17.47 -14.95 3.07
N LEU A 36 -17.18 -16.25 3.26
CA LEU A 36 -15.81 -16.73 3.46
C LEU A 36 -14.94 -16.54 2.21
N ILE A 37 -15.47 -16.89 1.03
CA ILE A 37 -14.79 -16.70 -0.24
C ILE A 37 -14.59 -15.20 -0.48
N ALA A 38 -15.63 -14.38 -0.29
CA ALA A 38 -15.55 -12.94 -0.42
C ALA A 38 -14.51 -12.34 0.52
N ARG A 39 -14.41 -12.79 1.78
CA ARG A 39 -13.38 -12.33 2.74
C ARG A 39 -11.97 -12.82 2.42
N SER A 40 -11.86 -14.03 1.88
CA SER A 40 -10.55 -14.62 1.51
C SER A 40 -10.02 -14.07 0.18
N LEU A 41 -10.91 -13.68 -0.73
CA LEU A 41 -10.59 -13.11 -2.03
C LEU A 41 -10.63 -11.59 -2.03
N SER A 42 -11.35 -10.96 -1.10
CA SER A 42 -11.19 -9.53 -0.88
C SER A 42 -9.75 -9.29 -0.48
N LYS A 43 -9.11 -8.31 -1.12
CA LYS A 43 -7.81 -7.78 -0.69
C LYS A 43 -7.95 -7.33 0.77
N THR A 44 -7.67 -8.24 1.69
CA THR A 44 -7.58 -8.01 3.13
C THR A 44 -6.15 -7.62 3.52
N GLY A 45 -5.19 -7.72 2.59
CA GLY A 45 -3.90 -7.07 2.69
C GLY A 45 -4.02 -5.58 2.40
N LEU A 46 -3.30 -4.78 3.19
CA LEU A 46 -3.05 -3.36 2.87
C LEU A 46 -2.58 -3.28 1.42
N ASP A 47 -3.34 -2.62 0.55
CA ASP A 47 -2.96 -2.49 -0.86
C ASP A 47 -2.23 -1.18 -1.14
N THR A 48 -2.44 -0.19 -0.26
CA THR A 48 -2.00 1.18 -0.42
C THR A 48 -1.23 1.66 0.80
N ALA A 49 -0.06 2.27 0.58
CA ALA A 49 0.72 2.94 1.62
C ALA A 49 0.91 4.42 1.31
N LEU A 50 0.79 5.26 2.33
CA LEU A 50 1.25 6.65 2.30
C LEU A 50 2.68 6.71 2.87
N VAL A 51 3.62 7.25 2.10
CA VAL A 51 5.00 7.46 2.52
C VAL A 51 5.30 8.95 2.55
N MET A 52 5.71 9.43 3.72
CA MET A 52 6.16 10.81 3.92
C MET A 52 7.57 10.94 3.34
N ALA A 53 7.65 11.40 2.10
CA ALA A 53 8.88 11.57 1.33
C ALA A 53 9.31 13.05 1.20
N GLY A 54 8.66 13.95 1.94
CA GLY A 54 9.00 15.36 2.04
C GLY A 54 9.99 15.72 3.17
N GLY A 55 10.16 17.02 3.38
CA GLY A 55 11.06 17.64 4.34
C GLY A 55 12.42 18.02 3.75
N GLU A 56 12.90 19.22 4.13
CA GLU A 56 14.20 19.75 3.70
C GLU A 56 15.41 18.97 4.24
N GLY A 57 15.21 18.15 5.28
CA GLY A 57 16.31 17.41 5.91
C GLY A 57 17.41 18.33 6.43
N ALA A 58 17.06 19.45 7.07
CA ALA A 58 18.00 20.49 7.48
C ALA A 58 19.16 19.99 8.38
N HIS A 59 18.91 18.96 9.19
CA HIS A 59 19.94 18.34 10.05
C HIS A 59 21.00 17.53 9.28
N LEU A 60 20.76 17.24 8.00
CA LEU A 60 21.67 16.49 7.13
C LEU A 60 22.42 17.39 6.15
N ARG A 61 22.38 18.72 6.36
CA ARG A 61 23.17 19.67 5.59
C ARG A 61 24.67 19.43 5.85
N PRO A 62 25.54 19.60 4.84
CA PRO A 62 25.25 20.21 3.54
C PRO A 62 24.68 19.27 2.47
N VAL A 63 24.61 17.96 2.71
CA VAL A 63 24.18 16.97 1.69
C VAL A 63 22.79 17.30 1.12
N THR A 64 21.89 17.75 1.99
CA THR A 64 20.51 18.08 1.60
C THR A 64 20.33 19.39 0.85
N TYR A 65 21.41 20.14 0.55
CA TYR A 65 21.32 21.28 -0.36
C TYR A 65 21.10 20.87 -1.81
N GLU A 66 21.63 19.71 -2.21
CA GLU A 66 21.56 19.25 -3.60
C GLU A 66 20.73 17.98 -3.77
N ILE A 67 20.53 17.20 -2.71
CA ILE A 67 19.85 15.90 -2.77
C ILE A 67 18.74 15.88 -1.72
N PRO A 68 17.45 15.71 -2.07
CA PRO A 68 16.41 15.59 -1.06
C PRO A 68 16.69 14.39 -0.17
N LYS A 69 16.31 14.45 1.11
CA LYS A 69 16.58 13.38 2.09
C LYS A 69 16.16 12.00 1.58
N SER A 70 15.02 11.94 0.89
CA SER A 70 14.45 10.74 0.27
C SER A 70 15.33 10.09 -0.81
N LEU A 71 16.24 10.86 -1.42
CA LEU A 71 17.18 10.40 -2.45
C LEU A 71 18.61 10.17 -1.94
N ILE A 72 18.88 10.35 -0.65
CA ILE A 72 20.20 10.06 -0.10
C ILE A 72 20.52 8.56 -0.32
N PRO A 73 21.65 8.22 -0.95
CA PRO A 73 21.99 6.85 -1.26
C PRO A 73 22.50 6.10 -0.02
N ILE A 74 21.91 4.93 0.23
CA ILE A 74 22.36 3.96 1.22
C ILE A 74 22.65 2.67 0.47
N ARG A 75 23.91 2.21 0.49
CA ARG A 75 24.38 1.03 -0.25
C ARG A 75 23.99 1.06 -1.74
N GLY A 76 24.20 2.21 -2.38
CA GLY A 76 23.97 2.41 -3.82
C GLY A 76 22.52 2.64 -4.24
N LYS A 77 21.56 2.71 -3.30
CA LYS A 77 20.13 2.96 -3.58
C LYS A 77 19.57 4.07 -2.70
N PRO A 78 18.67 4.94 -3.21
CA PRO A 78 17.95 5.90 -2.40
C PRO A 78 17.29 5.30 -1.16
N ILE A 79 17.28 6.03 -0.03
CA ILE A 79 16.58 5.58 1.18
C ILE A 79 15.09 5.30 0.92
N LEU A 80 14.43 6.10 0.08
CA LEU A 80 13.04 5.88 -0.31
C LEU A 80 12.85 4.60 -1.15
N GLU A 81 13.85 4.21 -1.95
CA GLU A 81 13.79 2.94 -2.70
C GLU A 81 13.80 1.73 -1.75
N HIS A 82 14.56 1.79 -0.65
CA HIS A 82 14.52 0.74 0.36
C HIS A 82 13.14 0.59 1.00
N GLN A 83 12.45 1.70 1.25
CA GLN A 83 11.07 1.71 1.77
C GLN A 83 10.08 1.12 0.76
N ILE A 84 10.16 1.55 -0.51
CA ILE A 84 9.32 1.00 -1.59
C ILE A 84 9.53 -0.50 -1.75
N ASN A 85 10.79 -0.96 -1.77
CA ASN A 85 11.10 -2.39 -1.87
C ASN A 85 10.59 -3.17 -0.65
N LEU A 86 10.62 -2.58 0.55
CA LEU A 86 10.06 -3.20 1.74
C LEU A 86 8.53 -3.35 1.63
N LEU A 87 7.82 -2.28 1.24
CA LEU A 87 6.37 -2.30 1.03
C LEU A 87 5.95 -3.35 0.00
N LYS A 88 6.65 -3.38 -1.14
CA LYS A 88 6.43 -4.38 -2.20
C LYS A 88 6.60 -5.81 -1.71
N ARG A 89 7.57 -6.09 -0.83
CA ARG A 89 7.77 -7.45 -0.26
C ARG A 89 6.59 -7.92 0.59
N TYR A 90 5.72 -7.00 1.04
CA TYR A 90 4.49 -7.29 1.77
C TYR A 90 3.25 -7.05 0.91
N ASP A 91 3.39 -7.11 -0.43
CA ASP A 91 2.32 -6.96 -1.42
C ASP A 91 1.59 -5.60 -1.39
N VAL A 92 2.20 -4.58 -0.77
CA VAL A 92 1.72 -3.19 -0.81
C VAL A 92 2.32 -2.51 -2.04
N THR A 93 1.60 -2.57 -3.17
CA THR A 93 2.09 -2.06 -4.45
C THR A 93 1.52 -0.71 -4.84
N ASN A 94 0.43 -0.22 -4.24
CA ASN A 94 -0.03 1.14 -4.46
C ASN A 94 0.66 2.06 -3.44
N ILE A 95 1.44 3.04 -3.89
CA ILE A 95 2.21 3.91 -3.02
C ILE A 95 1.87 5.36 -3.30
N ILE A 96 1.43 6.07 -2.28
CA ILE A 96 1.23 7.51 -2.31
C ILE A 96 2.46 8.15 -1.66
N LEU A 97 3.20 8.96 -2.42
CA LEU A 97 4.32 9.73 -1.92
C LEU A 97 3.85 11.15 -1.60
N ALA A 98 3.84 11.51 -0.32
CA ALA A 98 3.71 12.90 0.12
C ALA A 98 5.07 13.59 -0.02
N VAL A 99 5.17 14.60 -0.88
CA VAL A 99 6.42 15.25 -1.28
C VAL A 99 6.30 16.77 -1.23
N ASP A 100 7.40 17.48 -0.95
CA ASP A 100 7.46 18.95 -0.97
C ASP A 100 8.79 19.46 -1.59
N TYR A 101 9.84 19.59 -0.79
CA TYR A 101 11.15 20.09 -1.14
C TYR A 101 11.81 19.20 -2.21
N MET A 102 12.18 19.83 -3.34
CA MET A 102 12.79 19.15 -4.50
C MET A 102 11.98 17.95 -5.00
N ASN A 103 10.64 18.01 -4.90
CA ASN A 103 9.74 16.94 -5.33
C ASN A 103 9.98 16.53 -6.79
N GLU A 104 10.45 17.44 -7.64
CA GLU A 104 10.77 17.19 -9.05
C GLU A 104 11.86 16.13 -9.19
N LYS A 105 12.89 16.15 -8.33
CA LYS A 105 13.96 15.13 -8.34
C LYS A 105 13.42 13.77 -7.91
N ILE A 106 12.51 13.74 -6.93
CA ILE A 106 11.86 12.51 -6.49
C ILE A 106 11.00 11.94 -7.63
N ARG A 107 10.20 12.78 -8.30
CA ARG A 107 9.38 12.40 -9.45
C ARG A 107 10.22 11.91 -10.62
N GLN A 108 11.33 12.59 -10.94
CA GLN A 108 12.26 12.19 -11.99
C GLN A 108 12.91 10.84 -11.68
N HIS A 109 13.27 10.60 -10.42
CA HIS A 109 13.86 9.32 -10.02
C HIS A 109 12.82 8.20 -9.98
N PHE A 110 11.63 8.41 -9.42
CA PHE A 110 10.69 7.31 -9.16
C PHE A 110 9.64 7.08 -10.26
N GLY A 111 9.30 8.12 -11.03
CA GLY A 111 8.31 8.04 -12.12
C GLY A 111 6.96 7.54 -11.63
N ASP A 112 6.28 6.75 -12.46
CA ASP A 112 5.02 6.08 -12.10
C ASP A 112 5.23 4.85 -11.19
N GLY A 113 6.47 4.55 -10.77
CA GLY A 113 6.80 3.41 -9.92
C GLY A 113 6.98 2.08 -10.66
N ARG A 114 6.59 1.97 -11.94
CA ARG A 114 6.55 0.69 -12.67
C ARG A 114 7.90 0.01 -12.75
N LYS A 115 8.99 0.79 -12.87
CA LYS A 115 10.36 0.25 -12.87
C LYS A 115 10.77 -0.43 -11.56
N PHE A 116 10.05 -0.18 -10.47
CA PHE A 116 10.21 -0.85 -9.18
C PHE A 116 9.15 -1.93 -8.95
N GLY A 117 8.18 -2.09 -9.86
CA GLY A 117 7.06 -3.03 -9.74
C GLY A 117 6.04 -2.61 -8.67
N VAL A 118 5.76 -1.30 -8.61
CA VAL A 118 4.72 -0.67 -7.78
C VAL A 118 4.03 0.42 -8.62
N ASP A 119 2.89 0.93 -8.17
CA ASP A 119 2.19 2.08 -8.75
C ASP A 119 2.31 3.28 -7.82
N ILE A 120 2.95 4.36 -8.27
CA ILE A 120 3.22 5.55 -7.47
C ILE A 120 2.29 6.70 -7.85
N THR A 121 1.60 7.24 -6.86
CA THR A 121 0.89 8.53 -6.92
C THR A 121 1.60 9.56 -6.04
N TYR A 122 1.58 10.82 -6.44
CA TYR A 122 2.26 11.89 -5.70
C TYR A 122 1.25 12.90 -5.16
N VAL A 123 1.37 13.23 -3.89
CA VAL A 123 0.67 14.35 -3.25
C VAL A 123 1.72 15.40 -2.92
N VAL A 124 1.58 16.60 -3.49
CA VAL A 124 2.49 17.71 -3.20
C VAL A 124 1.95 18.48 -2.00
N GLU A 125 2.72 18.51 -0.91
CA GLU A 125 2.36 19.30 0.25
C GLU A 125 2.66 20.79 -0.02
N ASN A 126 1.63 21.63 0.06
CA ASN A 126 1.80 23.07 -0.05
C ASN A 126 2.18 23.65 1.32
N LYS A 127 3.29 24.39 1.37
CA LYS A 127 3.81 25.06 2.58
C LYS A 127 2.93 26.21 3.13
N ALA A 128 1.74 26.46 2.57
CA ALA A 128 0.83 27.54 2.93
C ALA A 128 0.39 27.59 4.42
N TRP A 129 0.73 26.59 5.24
CA TRP A 129 0.38 26.54 6.67
C TRP A 129 1.30 27.33 7.60
N HIS A 130 2.41 27.90 7.12
CA HIS A 130 3.39 28.60 7.97
C HIS A 130 3.17 30.11 8.11
N SER A 131 2.15 30.70 7.47
CA SER A 131 1.90 32.16 7.52
C SER A 131 1.11 32.65 8.75
N PHE A 132 1.04 31.86 9.84
CA PHE A 132 0.42 32.25 11.12
C PHE A 132 1.39 32.04 12.31
N ARG A 133 2.63 32.51 12.21
CA ARG A 133 3.52 32.65 13.36
C ARG A 133 4.20 34.01 13.35
#